data_AF-A0A4R8LID9-F1
#
_entry.id   AF-A0A4R8LID9-F1
#
_cell.length_a   1.000
_cell.length_b   1.000
_cell.length_c   1.000
_cell.angle_alpha   90.00
_cell.angle_beta   90.00
_cell.angle_gamma   90.00
#
_symmetry.space_group_name_H-M   'P 1'
#
loop_
_entity.id
_entity.type
_entity.pdbx_description
1 polymer ?
#
loop_
_entity_poly.entity_id
_entity_poly.type
_entity_poly.pdbx_seq_one_letter_code
_entity_poly.pdbx_strand_id
1 'polypeptide(L)'
;MKTIRFLHPDDDRVHLGILEGDAVYSVTKRVPAWTEPIAMWHALRALDLSPAEAGKRLATGACLSFADLERQGRLLPPVAAPEVWASGVTYERSLDARNAETQVKDSVYDRVYTAERPELFFKATRDRLVAPGKPLRLRSDS
;
A
#
# COMPACT_ATOMS: atom_id res chain seq x y z
N MET A 1 3.65 1.68 14.03
CA MET A 1 4.70 1.10 13.19
C MET A 1 4.35 1.34 11.73
N LYS A 2 5.28 1.87 10.93
CA LYS A 2 5.12 2.02 9.47
C LYS A 2 6.06 1.04 8.78
N THR A 3 5.58 0.37 7.74
CA THR A 3 6.38 -0.60 6.97
C THR A 3 6.49 -0.18 5.52
N ILE A 4 7.63 -0.47 4.90
CA ILE A 4 7.85 -0.30 3.46
C ILE A 4 8.42 -1.57 2.85
N ARG A 5 8.22 -1.74 1.54
CA ARG A 5 8.94 -2.72 0.74
C ARG A 5 9.87 -1.99 -0.22
N PHE A 6 11.08 -2.49 -0.39
CA PHE A 6 12.08 -1.87 -1.24
C PHE A 6 13.07 -2.90 -1.78
N LEU A 7 13.79 -2.56 -2.85
CA LEU A 7 14.96 -3.30 -3.31
C LEU A 7 16.18 -2.83 -2.53
N HIS A 8 16.82 -3.71 -1.77
CA HIS A 8 17.96 -3.34 -0.93
C HIS A 8 19.18 -3.00 -1.80
N PRO A 9 19.92 -1.90 -1.52
CA PRO A 9 21.02 -1.46 -2.35
C PRO A 9 22.20 -2.45 -2.42
N ASP A 10 22.47 -3.18 -1.33
CA ASP A 10 23.61 -4.12 -1.27
C ASP A 10 23.43 -5.39 -2.12
N ASP A 11 22.20 -5.92 -2.26
CA ASP A 11 21.95 -7.25 -2.85
C ASP A 11 20.83 -7.28 -3.91
N ASP A 12 20.19 -6.14 -4.16
CA ASP A 12 19.06 -5.97 -5.07
C ASP A 12 17.87 -6.92 -4.80
N ARG A 13 17.74 -7.45 -3.59
CA ARG A 13 16.62 -8.28 -3.18
C ARG A 13 15.50 -7.46 -2.56
N VAL A 14 14.30 -8.02 -2.56
CA VAL A 14 13.13 -7.41 -1.91
C VAL A 14 13.26 -7.51 -0.41
N HIS A 15 13.28 -6.38 0.27
CA HIS A 15 13.31 -6.27 1.71
C HIS A 15 12.03 -5.61 2.25
N LEU A 16 11.57 -6.11 3.40
CA LEU A 16 10.64 -5.45 4.28
C LEU A 16 11.43 -4.55 5.24
N GLY A 17 11.02 -3.30 5.37
CA GLY A 17 11.62 -2.33 6.29
C GLY A 17 10.62 -1.75 7.29
N ILE A 18 11.09 -1.44 8.50
CA ILE A 18 10.39 -0.54 9.42
C ILE A 18 10.89 0.88 9.18
N LEU A 19 9.96 1.82 9.03
CA LEU A 19 10.24 3.24 8.79
C LEU A 19 10.02 4.05 10.08
N GLU A 20 11.06 4.75 10.54
CA GLU A 20 11.03 5.71 11.65
C GLU A 20 11.68 7.04 11.23
N GLY A 21 10.87 8.07 11.00
CA GLY A 21 11.36 9.30 10.38
C GLY A 21 11.85 9.02 8.97
N ASP A 22 13.13 9.30 8.70
CA ASP A 22 13.82 8.94 7.46
C ASP A 22 14.57 7.59 7.56
N ALA A 23 14.68 7.00 8.75
CA ALA A 23 15.43 5.77 8.95
C ALA A 23 14.61 4.52 8.56
N VAL A 24 15.20 3.67 7.72
CA VAL A 24 14.64 2.40 7.27
C VAL A 24 15.49 1.26 7.81
N TYR A 25 14.91 0.44 8.68
CA TYR A 25 15.55 -0.74 9.26
C TYR A 25 15.07 -1.99 8.53
N SER A 26 15.98 -2.75 7.92
CA SER A 26 15.61 -3.96 7.21
C SER A 26 15.23 -5.08 8.18
N VAL A 27 13.96 -5.45 8.18
CA VAL A 27 13.44 -6.62 8.90
C VAL A 27 13.94 -7.91 8.25
N THR A 28 14.01 -7.94 6.92
CA THR A 28 14.47 -9.10 6.14
C THR A 28 15.90 -9.52 6.48
N LYS A 29 16.79 -8.56 6.79
CA LYS A 29 18.15 -8.88 7.26
C LYS A 29 18.16 -9.70 8.56
N ARG A 30 17.10 -9.61 9.38
CA ARG A 30 16.95 -10.35 10.65
C ARG A 30 16.10 -11.62 10.48
N VAL A 31 15.07 -11.55 9.64
CA VAL A 31 14.17 -12.65 9.35
C VAL A 31 14.05 -12.77 7.83
N PRO A 32 14.92 -13.57 7.16
CA PRO A 32 14.99 -13.62 5.70
C PRO A 32 13.68 -13.98 4.99
N ALA A 33 12.78 -14.70 5.66
CA ALA A 33 11.47 -15.05 5.13
C ALA A 33 10.49 -13.87 5.04
N TRP A 34 10.73 -12.78 5.77
CA TRP A 34 9.84 -11.63 5.79
C TRP A 34 10.26 -10.59 4.75
N THR A 35 9.67 -10.70 3.56
CA THR A 35 9.84 -9.73 2.45
C THR A 35 8.57 -8.91 2.18
N GLU A 36 7.51 -9.18 2.93
CA GLU A 36 6.23 -8.48 2.90
C GLU A 36 5.60 -8.42 4.31
N PRO A 37 4.73 -7.43 4.59
CA PRO A 37 4.26 -7.19 5.95
C PRO A 37 3.23 -8.21 6.45
N ILE A 38 2.51 -8.90 5.56
CA ILE A 38 1.39 -9.79 5.94
C ILE A 38 1.86 -10.93 6.84
N ALA A 39 2.90 -11.67 6.41
CA ALA A 39 3.47 -12.77 7.20
C ALA A 39 3.99 -12.30 8.57
N MET A 40 4.61 -11.11 8.62
CA MET A 40 5.05 -10.51 9.88
C MET A 40 3.83 -10.22 10.78
N TRP A 41 2.78 -9.57 10.28
CA TRP A 41 1.60 -9.25 11.08
C TRP A 41 0.89 -10.49 11.62
N HIS A 42 0.80 -11.57 10.83
CA HIS A 42 0.28 -12.85 11.32
C HIS A 42 1.11 -13.40 12.47
N ALA A 43 2.44 -13.36 12.37
CA ALA A 43 3.32 -13.80 13.45
C ALA A 43 3.18 -12.92 14.71
N LEU A 44 3.12 -11.60 14.56
CA LEU A 44 2.90 -10.68 15.69
C LEU A 44 1.59 -10.99 16.41
N ARG A 45 0.51 -11.20 15.65
CA ARG A 45 -0.80 -11.56 16.22
C ARG A 45 -0.77 -12.91 16.95
N ALA A 46 -0.11 -13.92 16.37
CA ALA A 46 -0.01 -15.24 16.98
C ALA A 46 0.81 -15.24 18.29
N LEU A 47 1.74 -14.30 18.41
CA LEU A 47 2.59 -14.11 19.59
C LEU A 47 2.03 -13.10 20.60
N ASP A 48 0.83 -12.57 20.36
CA ASP A 48 0.22 -11.47 21.13
C ASP A 48 1.14 -10.24 21.31
N LEU A 49 1.98 -9.98 20.29
CA LEU A 49 2.94 -8.89 20.31
C LEU A 49 2.35 -7.65 19.64
N SER A 50 2.28 -6.55 20.38
CA SER A 50 1.74 -5.30 19.82
C SER A 50 2.62 -4.78 18.66
N PRO A 51 2.04 -4.19 17.59
CA PRO A 51 2.82 -3.59 16.50
C PRO A 51 3.80 -2.50 16.97
N ALA A 52 3.46 -1.77 18.04
CA ALA A 52 4.33 -0.75 18.61
C ALA A 52 5.57 -1.36 19.25
N GLU A 53 5.41 -2.41 20.03
CA GLU A 53 6.53 -3.13 20.66
C GLU A 53 7.39 -3.86 19.64
N ALA A 54 6.76 -4.53 18.67
CA ALA A 54 7.46 -5.16 17.56
C ALA A 54 8.29 -4.15 16.77
N GLY A 55 7.74 -2.96 16.50
CA GLY A 55 8.45 -1.86 15.85
C GLY A 55 9.73 -1.49 16.60
N LYS A 56 9.65 -1.24 17.92
CA LYS A 56 10.84 -0.92 18.76
C LYS A 56 11.88 -2.04 18.74
N ARG A 57 11.45 -3.30 18.75
CA ARG A 57 12.35 -4.46 18.73
C ARG A 57 13.02 -4.66 17.38
N LEU A 58 12.33 -4.32 16.28
CA LEU A 58 12.78 -4.56 14.90
C LEU A 58 13.58 -3.38 14.32
N ALA A 59 13.26 -2.15 14.72
CA ALA A 59 13.92 -0.91 14.30
C ALA A 59 15.23 -0.66 15.08
N THR A 60 16.18 -1.58 14.95
CA THR A 60 17.46 -1.52 15.67
C THR A 60 18.64 -1.83 14.76
N GLY A 61 19.77 -1.14 14.95
CA GLY A 61 21.02 -1.37 14.21
C GLY A 61 21.20 -0.41 13.03
N ALA A 62 21.93 -0.84 12.00
CA ALA A 62 22.16 -0.04 10.80
C ALA A 62 20.84 0.21 10.05
N CYS A 63 20.66 1.44 9.56
CA CYS A 63 19.51 1.85 8.78
C CYS A 63 19.94 2.46 7.44
N LEU A 64 18.98 2.50 6.51
CA LEU A 64 19.06 3.22 5.24
C LEU A 64 18.23 4.50 5.34
N SER A 65 18.47 5.46 4.45
CA SER A 65 17.58 6.63 4.29
C SER A 65 16.41 6.30 3.38
N PHE A 66 15.19 6.65 3.81
CA PHE A 66 13.98 6.54 3.00
C PHE A 66 14.06 7.46 1.78
N ALA A 67 14.50 8.71 1.97
CA ALA A 67 14.66 9.68 0.89
C ALA A 67 15.64 9.18 -0.18
N ASP A 68 16.73 8.52 0.22
CA ASP A 68 17.67 7.93 -0.73
C ASP A 68 17.06 6.76 -1.50
N LEU A 69 16.34 5.86 -0.82
CA LEU A 69 15.62 4.75 -1.47
C LEU A 69 14.56 5.25 -2.46
N GLU A 70 13.86 6.33 -2.12
CA GLU A 70 12.88 6.98 -2.98
C GLU A 70 13.54 7.61 -4.21
N ARG A 71 14.59 8.42 -4.00
CA ARG A 71 15.34 9.09 -5.08
C ARG A 71 15.96 8.09 -6.06
N GLN A 72 16.41 6.95 -5.57
CA GLN A 72 16.94 5.85 -6.39
C GLN A 72 15.84 5.00 -7.03
N GLY A 73 14.56 5.27 -6.72
CA GLY A 73 13.43 4.54 -7.27
C GLY A 73 13.38 3.07 -6.86
N ARG A 74 13.88 2.76 -5.66
CA ARG A 74 13.97 1.41 -5.07
C ARG A 74 12.75 1.01 -4.26
N LEU A 75 11.84 1.95 -3.99
CA LEU A 75 10.58 1.65 -3.32
C LEU A 75 9.71 0.71 -4.18
N LEU A 76 8.97 -0.16 -3.51
CA LEU A 76 8.02 -1.10 -4.10
C LEU A 76 6.62 -0.83 -3.53
N PRO A 77 5.55 -1.34 -4.16
CA PRO A 77 4.25 -1.39 -3.51
C PRO A 77 4.38 -2.04 -2.11
N PRO A 78 3.79 -1.42 -1.06
CA PRO A 78 4.01 -1.83 0.34
C PRO A 78 3.52 -3.24 0.65
N VAL A 79 2.65 -3.79 -0.20
CA VAL A 79 2.16 -5.17 -0.14
C VAL A 79 2.26 -5.79 -1.53
N ALA A 80 2.61 -7.07 -1.61
CA ALA A 80 2.55 -7.84 -2.85
C ALA A 80 1.13 -8.33 -3.12
N ALA A 81 0.19 -7.40 -3.36
CA ALA A 81 -1.22 -7.74 -3.52
C ALA A 81 -1.48 -8.46 -4.85
N PRO A 82 -2.00 -9.71 -4.85
CA PRO A 82 -2.37 -10.40 -6.07
C PRO A 82 -3.54 -9.71 -6.78
N GLU A 83 -4.51 -9.24 -5.99
CA GLU A 83 -5.68 -8.49 -6.42
C GLU A 83 -5.82 -7.20 -5.62
N VAL A 84 -6.31 -6.16 -6.29
CA VAL A 84 -6.73 -4.91 -5.65
C VAL A 84 -8.18 -4.69 -6.00
N TRP A 85 -8.99 -4.49 -4.96
CA TRP A 85 -10.39 -4.10 -5.05
C TRP A 85 -10.55 -2.68 -4.55
N ALA A 86 -11.58 -1.99 -5.03
CA ALA A 86 -11.90 -0.63 -4.62
C ALA A 86 -13.39 -0.47 -4.38
N SER A 87 -13.75 0.54 -3.59
CA SER A 87 -15.13 0.95 -3.32
C SER A 87 -15.32 2.38 -3.80
N GLY A 88 -16.36 2.60 -4.60
CA GLY A 88 -16.69 3.91 -5.14
C GLY A 88 -17.79 4.59 -4.34
N VAL A 89 -17.94 5.90 -4.60
CA VAL A 89 -18.99 6.76 -4.04
C VAL A 89 -19.08 6.68 -2.51
N THR A 90 -17.94 6.65 -1.82
CA THR A 90 -17.90 6.52 -0.35
C THR A 90 -17.99 7.86 0.40
N TYR A 91 -17.96 8.98 -0.34
CA TYR A 91 -18.05 10.34 0.19
C TYR A 91 -19.07 11.16 -0.61
N GLU A 92 -19.75 12.09 0.05
CA GLU A 92 -20.75 13.00 -0.56
C GLU A 92 -20.17 13.76 -1.76
N ARG A 93 -18.97 14.34 -1.63
CA ARG A 93 -18.29 15.01 -2.74
C ARG A 93 -17.99 14.09 -3.92
N SER A 94 -17.81 12.78 -3.68
CA SER A 94 -17.65 11.81 -4.76
C SER A 94 -18.98 11.54 -5.47
N LEU A 95 -20.10 11.55 -4.75
CA LEU A 95 -21.43 11.42 -5.33
C LEU A 95 -21.72 12.61 -6.25
N ASP A 96 -21.53 13.83 -5.76
CA ASP A 96 -21.80 15.06 -6.52
C ASP A 96 -21.02 15.10 -7.84
N ALA A 97 -19.72 14.76 -7.79
CA ALA A 97 -18.88 14.73 -8.99
C ALA A 97 -19.38 13.71 -10.04
N ARG A 98 -19.82 12.53 -9.60
CA ARG A 98 -20.34 11.49 -10.49
C ARG A 98 -21.69 11.87 -11.08
N ASN A 99 -22.56 12.50 -10.29
CA ASN A 99 -23.85 13.00 -10.76
C ASN A 99 -23.67 14.13 -11.79
N ALA A 100 -22.71 15.02 -11.58
CA ALA A 100 -22.40 16.08 -12.53
C ALA A 100 -21.93 15.54 -13.90
N GLU A 101 -21.14 14.46 -13.91
CA GLU A 101 -20.70 13.77 -15.13
C GLU A 101 -21.86 13.02 -15.82
N THR A 102 -22.78 12.46 -15.03
CA THR A 102 -23.84 11.58 -15.55
C THR A 102 -25.03 12.35 -16.13
N GLN A 103 -25.30 13.57 -15.64
CA GLN A 103 -26.41 14.44 -16.09
C GLN A 103 -27.81 13.78 -16.03
N VAL A 104 -28.00 12.77 -15.20
CA VAL A 104 -29.27 12.03 -15.02
C VAL A 104 -29.72 12.16 -13.56
N LYS A 105 -31.03 12.36 -13.36
CA LYS A 105 -31.66 12.33 -12.02
C LYS A 105 -31.86 10.88 -11.58
N ASP A 106 -31.70 10.59 -10.29
CA ASP A 106 -31.75 9.22 -9.74
C ASP A 106 -30.71 8.30 -10.40
N SER A 107 -29.46 8.74 -10.38
CA SER A 107 -28.37 8.01 -11.02
C SER A 107 -28.10 6.68 -10.29
N VAL A 108 -27.39 5.76 -10.95
CA VAL A 108 -26.89 4.55 -10.28
C VAL A 108 -26.02 4.89 -9.06
N TYR A 109 -25.36 6.05 -9.06
CA TYR A 109 -24.54 6.51 -7.94
C TYR A 109 -25.39 6.97 -6.75
N ASP A 110 -26.53 7.64 -6.99
CA ASP A 110 -27.49 8.01 -5.93
C ASP A 110 -28.04 6.75 -5.21
N ARG A 111 -28.38 5.74 -6.01
CA ARG A 111 -28.93 4.48 -5.52
C ARG A 111 -27.92 3.68 -4.72
N VAL A 112 -26.66 3.64 -5.18
CA VAL A 112 -25.57 2.96 -4.46
C VAL A 112 -25.23 3.68 -3.16
N TYR A 113 -25.22 5.02 -3.17
CA TYR A 113 -24.82 5.82 -2.00
C TYR A 113 -25.70 5.59 -0.77
N THR A 114 -27.00 5.35 -0.98
CA THR A 114 -27.98 5.15 0.09
C THR A 114 -28.28 3.68 0.39
N ALA A 115 -27.79 2.75 -0.44
CA ALA A 115 -28.02 1.32 -0.26
C ALA A 115 -27.14 0.74 0.87
N GLU A 116 -27.66 -0.28 1.57
CA GLU A 116 -26.88 -1.06 2.53
C GLU A 116 -25.70 -1.80 1.87
N ARG A 117 -25.89 -2.24 0.61
CA ARG A 117 -24.84 -2.89 -0.18
C ARG A 117 -23.97 -1.83 -0.85
N PRO A 118 -22.66 -1.74 -0.52
CA PRO A 118 -21.76 -0.78 -1.15
C PRO A 118 -21.37 -1.21 -2.57
N GLU A 119 -20.87 -0.27 -3.35
CA GLU A 119 -20.15 -0.57 -4.59
C GLU A 119 -18.78 -1.16 -4.26
N LEU A 120 -18.46 -2.29 -4.91
CA LEU A 120 -17.14 -2.90 -4.93
C LEU A 120 -16.80 -3.29 -6.37
N PHE A 121 -15.59 -2.97 -6.81
CA PHE A 121 -15.11 -3.33 -8.15
C PHE A 121 -13.65 -3.77 -8.13
N PHE A 122 -13.32 -4.70 -9.02
CA PHE A 122 -11.95 -5.13 -9.25
C PHE A 122 -11.15 -4.00 -9.89
N LYS A 123 -10.07 -3.56 -9.23
CA LYS A 123 -9.25 -2.43 -9.69
C LYS A 123 -8.06 -2.87 -10.52
N ALA A 124 -7.30 -3.85 -10.05
CA ALA A 124 -6.04 -4.22 -10.69
C ALA A 124 -5.51 -5.58 -10.21
N THR A 125 -4.72 -6.22 -11.07
CA THR A 125 -3.78 -7.28 -10.70
C THR A 125 -2.46 -6.65 -10.23
N ARG A 126 -1.63 -7.44 -9.54
CA ARG A 126 -0.26 -7.07 -9.12
C ARG A 126 0.55 -6.34 -10.21
N ASP A 127 0.55 -6.89 -11.42
CA ASP A 127 1.42 -6.42 -12.51
C ASP A 127 1.02 -5.04 -13.08
N ARG A 128 -0.15 -4.51 -12.66
CA ARG A 128 -0.63 -3.18 -13.00
C ARG A 128 -0.43 -2.15 -11.88
N LEU A 129 0.11 -2.58 -10.73
CA LEU A 129 0.46 -1.69 -9.63
C LEU A 129 1.77 -0.98 -9.91
N VAL A 130 1.87 0.26 -9.45
CA VAL A 130 3.06 1.11 -9.63
C VAL A 130 3.57 1.53 -8.26
N ALA A 131 4.90 1.55 -8.10
CA ALA A 131 5.53 2.00 -6.87
C ALA A 131 5.43 3.53 -6.72
N PRO A 132 5.59 4.06 -5.49
CA PRO A 132 5.72 5.50 -5.27
C PRO A 132 6.79 6.14 -6.16
N GLY A 133 6.52 7.35 -6.66
CA GLY A 133 7.43 8.09 -7.53
C GLY A 133 7.56 7.56 -8.97
N LYS A 134 6.88 6.48 -9.34
CA LYS A 134 6.86 5.95 -10.72
C LYS A 134 5.71 6.54 -11.53
N PRO A 135 5.88 6.69 -12.86
CA PRO A 135 4.86 7.30 -13.70
C PRO A 135 3.59 6.44 -13.79
N LEU A 136 2.43 7.11 -13.71
CA LEU A 136 1.15 6.52 -14.09
C LEU A 136 1.00 6.54 -15.61
N ARG A 137 0.06 5.74 -16.12
CA ARG A 137 -0.27 5.70 -17.56
C ARG A 137 -1.70 6.18 -17.76
N LEU A 138 -1.87 7.07 -18.73
CA LEU A 138 -3.17 7.41 -19.29
C LEU A 138 -3.46 6.47 -20.47
N ARG A 139 -4.72 6.13 -20.70
CA ARG A 139 -5.07 5.33 -21.89
C ARG A 139 -4.92 6.21 -23.13
N SER A 140 -4.60 5.60 -24.27
CA SER A 140 -4.43 6.33 -25.54
C SER A 140 -5.73 6.92 -26.09
N ASP A 141 -6.87 6.53 -25.52
CA ASP A 141 -8.23 6.93 -25.89
C ASP A 141 -8.92 7.74 -24.79
N SER A 142 -8.15 8.33 -23.86
CA SER A 142 -8.68 9.23 -22.84
C SER A 142 -8.94 10.63 -23.36
#